data_AF-A0A957QBD1-F1
#
_entry.id   AF-A0A957QBD1-F1
#
_cell.length_a   1.000
_cell.length_b   1.000
_cell.length_c   1.000
_cell.angle_alpha   90.00
_cell.angle_beta   90.00
_cell.angle_gamma   90.00
#
_symmetry.space_group_name_H-M   'P 1'
#
loop_
_entity.id
_entity.type
_entity.pdbx_description
1 polymer ?
#
loop_
_entity_poly.entity_id
_entity_poly.type
_entity_poly.pdbx_seq_one_letter_code
_entity_poly.pdbx_strand_id
1 'polypeptide(L)' 'SGVTCAHWEGWLNPWDVAAGKLLIEEAGGIVTNYSNEPYQLGHRSCLASNGQMALHQALLENLRTARNTLAETLFDE' A
#
# COMPACT_ATOMS: atom_id res chain seq x y z
N SER A 1 -20.82 -4.34 3.34
CA SER A 1 -20.25 -4.11 4.69
C SER A 1 -18.77 -3.81 4.53
N GLY A 2 -18.35 -2.54 4.72
CA GLY A 2 -16.98 -2.08 4.52
C GLY A 2 -16.23 -2.00 5.85
N VAL A 3 -15.66 -3.12 6.30
CA VAL A 3 -15.06 -3.23 7.65
C VAL A 3 -13.55 -2.94 7.66
N THR A 4 -12.89 -2.80 6.52
CA THR A 4 -11.43 -2.59 6.48
C THR A 4 -11.06 -1.41 5.59
N CYS A 5 -10.44 -0.39 6.19
CA CYS A 5 -10.05 0.85 5.53
C CYS A 5 -8.62 0.81 4.95
N ALA A 6 -7.77 -0.09 5.46
CA ALA A 6 -6.39 -0.31 5.02
C ALA A 6 -5.86 -1.67 5.52
N HIS A 7 -4.97 -2.30 4.76
CA HIS A 7 -4.31 -3.57 5.10
C HIS A 7 -2.82 -3.50 4.72
N TRP A 8 -1.92 -4.01 5.57
CA TRP A 8 -0.47 -4.02 5.37
C TRP A 8 0.13 -5.34 5.87
N GLU A 9 0.77 -6.09 4.98
CA GLU A 9 1.50 -7.33 5.31
C GLU A 9 2.77 -7.46 4.45
N GLY A 10 3.87 -7.90 5.07
CA GLY A 10 5.21 -7.93 4.46
C GLY A 10 5.56 -9.20 3.67
N TRP A 11 4.75 -10.27 3.75
CA TRP A 11 5.05 -11.58 3.16
C TRP A 11 3.79 -12.35 2.71
N LEU A 12 2.92 -11.72 1.91
CA LEU A 12 1.87 -12.48 1.24
C LEU A 12 2.47 -13.30 0.08
N ASN A 13 1.97 -14.51 -0.09
CA ASN A 13 2.24 -15.26 -1.31
C ASN A 13 1.60 -14.53 -2.51
N PRO A 14 2.22 -14.59 -3.71
CA PRO A 14 1.75 -13.83 -4.87
C PRO A 14 0.30 -14.17 -5.28
N TRP A 15 -0.19 -15.37 -4.98
CA TRP A 15 -1.59 -15.76 -5.24
C TRP A 15 -2.59 -15.04 -4.32
N ASP A 16 -2.22 -14.75 -3.07
CA ASP A 16 -3.08 -14.02 -2.13
C ASP A 16 -3.13 -12.52 -2.48
N VAL A 17 -2.01 -11.95 -2.95
CA VAL A 17 -1.97 -10.55 -3.42
C VAL A 17 -2.71 -10.38 -4.74
N ALA A 18 -2.62 -11.35 -5.65
CA ALA A 18 -3.33 -11.32 -6.92
C ALA A 18 -4.86 -11.30 -6.71
N ALA A 19 -5.36 -12.13 -5.79
CA ALA A 19 -6.77 -12.16 -5.44
C ALA A 19 -7.22 -10.85 -4.75
N GLY A 20 -6.42 -10.33 -3.83
CA GLY A 20 -6.71 -9.06 -3.15
C GLY A 20 -6.73 -7.86 -4.11
N LYS A 21 -5.76 -7.79 -5.04
CA LYS A 21 -5.69 -6.74 -6.07
C LYS A 21 -6.96 -6.73 -6.93
N LEU A 22 -7.39 -7.88 -7.43
CA LEU A 22 -8.61 -8.02 -8.23
C LEU A 22 -9.83 -7.52 -7.47
N LEU A 23 -10.01 -7.93 -6.21
CA LEU A 23 -11.16 -7.49 -5.39
C LEU A 23 -11.17 -5.98 -5.16
N ILE A 24 -10.00 -5.37 -4.94
CA ILE A 24 -9.88 -3.94 -4.68
C ILE A 24 -10.13 -3.16 -5.97
N GLU A 25 -9.56 -3.59 -7.11
CA GLU A 25 -9.78 -2.96 -8.41
C GLU A 25 -11.25 -3.03 -8.86
N GLU A 26 -11.91 -4.19 -8.70
CA GLU A 26 -13.34 -4.37 -9.04
C GLU A 26 -14.27 -3.53 -8.12
N ALA A 27 -13.84 -3.26 -6.88
CA ALA A 27 -14.53 -2.36 -5.97
C ALA A 27 -14.27 -0.86 -6.28
N GLY A 28 -13.51 -0.54 -7.33
CA GLY A 28 -13.12 0.82 -7.71
C GLY A 28 -11.93 1.37 -6.89
N GLY A 29 -11.21 0.51 -6.20
CA GLY A 29 -10.03 0.83 -5.40
C GLY A 29 -8.78 1.09 -6.24
N ILE A 30 -7.77 1.69 -5.61
CA ILE A 30 -6.46 1.99 -6.21
C ILE A 30 -5.41 1.15 -5.49
N VAL A 31 -4.53 0.47 -6.25
CA VAL A 31 -3.42 -0.31 -5.71
C VAL A 31 -2.10 0.13 -6.35
N THR A 32 -1.18 0.65 -5.53
CA THR A 32 0.13 1.14 -5.96
C THR A 32 1.26 0.58 -5.08
N ASN A 33 2.50 0.80 -5.49
CA ASN A 33 3.68 0.68 -4.61
C ASN A 33 3.96 2.01 -3.88
N TYR A 34 4.97 2.04 -3.00
CA TYR A 34 5.35 3.27 -2.29
C TYR A 34 5.98 4.35 -3.20
N SER A 35 6.26 4.02 -4.45
CA SER A 35 6.69 4.97 -5.49
C SER A 35 5.51 5.59 -6.25
N ASN A 36 4.26 5.28 -5.88
CA ASN A 36 3.04 5.70 -6.59
C ASN A 36 2.88 5.06 -7.98
N GLU A 37 3.57 3.96 -8.26
CA GLU A 37 3.41 3.21 -9.50
C GLU A 37 2.36 2.11 -9.32
N PRO A 38 1.63 1.72 -10.38
CA PRO A 38 0.68 0.61 -10.31
C PRO A 38 1.33 -0.64 -9.71
N TYR A 39 0.65 -1.30 -8.77
CA TYR A 39 1.20 -2.48 -8.13
C TYR A 39 1.35 -3.64 -9.14
N GLN A 40 2.53 -4.25 -9.15
CA GLN A 40 2.83 -5.45 -9.92
C GLN A 40 3.16 -6.61 -8.98
N LEU A 41 2.78 -7.82 -9.37
CA LEU A 41 3.06 -9.03 -8.59
C LEU A 41 4.58 -9.17 -8.38
N GLY A 42 4.99 -9.30 -7.12
CA GLY A 42 6.40 -9.37 -6.73
C GLY A 42 6.99 -8.04 -6.25
N HIS A 43 6.24 -6.93 -6.34
CA HIS A 43 6.64 -5.71 -5.63
C HIS A 43 6.67 -5.96 -4.12
N ARG A 44 7.78 -5.56 -3.48
CA ARG A 44 7.98 -5.65 -2.02
C ARG A 44 7.10 -4.72 -1.20
N SER A 45 6.36 -3.83 -1.87
CA SER A 45 5.48 -2.86 -1.24
C SER A 45 4.15 -2.81 -1.97
N CYS A 46 3.07 -2.81 -1.21
CA CYS A 46 1.70 -2.70 -1.68
C CYS A 46 0.98 -1.66 -0.82
N LEU A 47 0.31 -0.71 -1.48
CA LEU A 47 -0.57 0.27 -0.88
C LEU A 47 -1.90 0.20 -1.61
N ALA A 48 -2.97 -0.08 -0.87
CA ALA A 48 -4.32 -0.14 -1.42
C ALA A 48 -5.25 0.87 -0.72
N SER A 49 -6.15 1.49 -1.47
CA SER A 49 -7.20 2.36 -0.94
C SER A 49 -8.53 2.20 -1.70
N ASN A 50 -9.60 2.74 -1.12
CA ASN A 50 -10.99 2.69 -1.63
C ASN A 50 -11.26 3.50 -2.92
N GLY A 51 -10.23 3.89 -3.68
CA GLY A 51 -10.39 4.60 -4.95
C GLY A 51 -10.33 6.12 -4.84
N GLN A 52 -10.39 6.67 -3.63
CA GLN A 52 -10.26 8.11 -3.42
C GLN A 52 -8.79 8.53 -3.54
N MET A 53 -8.45 9.25 -4.62
CA MET A 53 -7.08 9.70 -4.88
C MET A 53 -6.51 10.57 -3.74
N ALA A 54 -7.32 11.46 -3.15
CA ALA A 54 -6.90 12.31 -2.04
C ALA A 54 -6.48 11.49 -0.80
N LEU A 55 -7.24 10.44 -0.47
CA LEU A 55 -6.90 9.52 0.60
C LEU A 55 -5.64 8.71 0.27
N HIS A 56 -5.55 8.21 -0.97
CA HIS A 56 -4.41 7.43 -1.43
C HIS A 56 -3.10 8.22 -1.32
N GLN A 57 -3.11 9.48 -1.76
CA GLN A 57 -1.95 10.38 -1.66
C GLN A 57 -1.61 10.71 -0.20
N ALA A 58 -2.60 10.97 0.65
CA ALA A 58 -2.35 11.24 2.07
C ALA A 58 -1.70 10.03 2.78
N LEU A 59 -2.16 8.81 2.47
CA LEU A 59 -1.55 7.59 3.00
C LEU A 59 -0.11 7.40 2.51
N LEU A 60 0.13 7.66 1.23
CA LEU A 60 1.45 7.57 0.62
C LEU A 60 2.44 8.56 1.25
N GLU A 61 2.02 9.80 1.45
CA GLU A 61 2.83 10.86 2.09
C GLU A 61 3.21 10.45 3.52
N ASN A 62 2.23 10.02 4.31
CA ASN A 62 2.45 9.59 5.70
C ASN A 62 3.38 8.39 5.80
N LEU A 63 3.25 7.42 4.89
CA LEU A 63 4.14 6.25 4.83
C LEU A 63 5.57 6.64 4.47
N ARG A 64 5.75 7.59 3.55
CA ARG A 64 7.08 8.11 3.19
C ARG A 64 7.73 8.82 4.37
N THR A 65 6.99 9.70 5.05
CA THR A 65 7.48 10.40 6.24
C THR A 65 7.88 9.41 7.34
N ALA A 66 7.00 8.47 7.70
CA ALA A 66 7.30 7.47 8.71
C ALA A 66 8.54 6.63 8.37
N ARG A 67 8.70 6.25 7.09
CA ARG A 67 9.86 5.48 6.63
C ARG A 67 11.16 6.28 6.72
N ASN A 68 11.13 7.57 6.38
CA ASN A 68 12.30 8.43 6.46
C ASN A 68 12.71 8.65 7.93
N THR A 69 11.75 8.89 8.83
CA THR A 69 12.03 9.02 10.27
C THR A 69 12.61 7.73 10.86
N LEU A 70 12.10 6.57 10.46
CA LEU A 70 12.64 5.28 10.90
C LEU A 70 14.05 5.05 10.36
N ALA A 71 14.35 5.45 9.12
CA ALA A 71 15.69 5.38 8.57
C ALA A 71 16.65 6.29 9.35
N GLU A 72 16.28 7.54 9.60
CA GLU A 72 17.10 8.47 10.41
C GLU A 72 17.39 7.90 11.80
N THR A 73 16.37 7.37 12.48
CA THR A 73 16.52 6.79 13.83
C THR A 73 17.40 5.53 13.85
N LEU A 74 17.38 4.72 12.78
CA LEU A 74 18.15 3.48 12.69
C LEU A 74 19.61 3.68 12.26
N PHE A 75 19.97 4.85 11.72
CA PHE A 75 21.32 5.16 11.26
C PHE A 75 22.03 6.25 12.10
N ASP A 76 21.35 6.82 13.10
CA ASP A 76 21.91 7.77 14.08
C ASP A 76 22.39 7.11 15.41
N GLU A 77 22.42 5.77 15.51
CA GLU A 77 23.15 4.99 16.53
C GLU A 77 24.44 4.36 15.97
#